data_AF-A0A1Y3AV01-F1
#
_entry.id   AF-A0A1Y3AV01-F1
#
_cell.length_a   1.000
_cell.length_b   1.000
_cell.length_c   1.000
_cell.angle_alpha   90.00
_cell.angle_beta   90.00
_cell.angle_gamma   90.00
#
_symmetry.space_group_name_H-M   'P 1'
#
loop_
_entity.id
_entity.type
_entity.pdbx_description
1 polymer ?
#
loop_
_entity_poly.entity_id
_entity_poly.type
_entity_poly.pdbx_seq_one_letter_code
_entity_poly.pdbx_strand_id
1 'polypeptide(L)'
;NDNKTILDNRSKFILCHSSSGFKHSLKEVLADPLLQNRLADTKAAKEMKALQDFQRMLMQDPSRAFYGRRHIERAIEAQAIETLLISDRLFRYKDVSIRKKYIEIVDQVRRLGGDVRIFSSLHVSGERK
;
A
#
# COMPACT_ATOMS: atom_id res chain seq x y z
N ASN A 1 20.83 4.90 -35.01
CA ASN A 1 20.49 3.63 -34.34
C ASN A 1 19.60 3.81 -33.12
N ASP A 2 19.48 5.01 -32.54
CA ASP A 2 18.73 5.24 -31.29
C ASP A 2 17.19 5.09 -31.40
N ASN A 3 16.60 5.36 -32.57
CA ASN A 3 15.15 5.23 -32.75
C ASN A 3 14.65 3.78 -32.82
N LYS A 4 15.55 2.81 -33.07
CA LYS A 4 15.18 1.39 -33.18
C LYS A 4 14.66 0.87 -31.84
N THR A 5 15.36 1.22 -30.76
CA THR A 5 14.96 0.88 -29.38
C THR A 5 13.59 1.46 -28.99
N ILE A 6 13.29 2.69 -29.42
CA ILE A 6 12.00 3.34 -29.13
C ILE A 6 10.86 2.63 -29.88
N LEU A 7 11.08 2.31 -31.17
CA LEU A 7 10.12 1.62 -32.01
C LEU A 7 9.84 0.19 -31.51
N ASP A 8 10.89 -0.53 -31.12
CA ASP A 8 10.77 -1.89 -30.57
C ASP A 8 10.01 -1.92 -29.24
N ASN A 9 10.00 -0.80 -28.50
CA ASN A 9 9.31 -0.66 -27.22
C ASN A 9 8.01 0.17 -27.31
N ARG A 10 7.52 0.48 -28.52
CA ARG A 10 6.35 1.35 -28.74
C ARG A 10 5.12 0.88 -27.95
N SER A 11 4.92 -0.43 -27.81
CA SER A 11 3.80 -1.04 -27.09
C SER A 11 3.81 -0.80 -25.57
N LYS A 12 4.95 -0.35 -25.01
CA LYS A 12 5.10 0.01 -23.59
C LYS A 12 4.70 1.45 -23.29
N PHE A 13 4.61 2.31 -24.30
CA PHE A 13 4.14 3.69 -24.14
C PHE A 13 2.61 3.71 -24.10
N ILE A 14 2.06 4.25 -23.03
CA ILE A 14 0.61 4.28 -22.80
C ILE A 14 0.21 5.74 -22.55
N LEU A 15 -0.77 6.21 -23.29
CA LEU A 15 -1.39 7.52 -23.07
C LEU A 15 -2.40 7.40 -21.94
N CYS A 16 -2.28 8.25 -20.92
CA CYS A 16 -3.12 8.21 -19.72
C CYS A 16 -3.62 9.62 -19.36
N HIS A 17 -4.79 9.72 -18.75
CA HIS A 17 -5.30 10.98 -18.22
C HIS A 17 -4.58 11.34 -16.91
N SER A 18 -4.28 12.61 -16.71
CA SER A 18 -3.71 13.11 -15.45
C SER A 18 -4.23 14.52 -15.17
N SER A 19 -4.67 14.75 -13.93
CA SER A 19 -5.14 16.07 -13.47
C SER A 19 -4.03 17.13 -13.34
N SER A 20 -2.76 16.72 -13.14
CA SER A 20 -1.62 17.63 -13.00
C SER A 20 -0.28 16.96 -13.36
N GLY A 21 0.76 17.76 -13.61
CA GLY A 21 2.12 17.27 -13.88
C GLY A 21 2.96 16.94 -12.64
N PHE A 22 2.39 16.96 -11.43
CA PHE A 22 3.13 16.77 -10.18
C PHE A 22 3.08 15.32 -9.67
N LYS A 23 4.02 14.94 -8.78
CA LYS A 23 4.18 13.57 -8.23
C LYS A 23 2.90 12.97 -7.64
N HIS A 24 1.96 13.77 -7.15
CA HIS A 24 0.72 13.25 -6.58
C HIS A 24 -0.24 12.70 -7.66
N SER A 25 -0.24 13.27 -8.86
CA SER A 25 -1.09 12.81 -9.97
C SER A 25 -0.65 11.47 -10.55
N LEU A 26 0.56 10.99 -10.23
CA LEU A 26 0.96 9.60 -10.50
C LEU A 26 0.02 8.59 -9.81
N LYS A 27 -0.57 8.92 -8.66
CA LYS A 27 -1.55 8.03 -8.01
C LYS A 27 -2.82 7.88 -8.83
N GLU A 28 -3.27 8.96 -9.47
CA GLU A 28 -4.45 8.96 -10.33
C GLU A 28 -4.20 8.13 -11.58
N VAL A 29 -3.05 8.34 -12.23
CA VAL A 29 -2.65 7.57 -13.42
C VAL A 29 -2.56 6.08 -13.09
N LEU A 30 -1.94 5.71 -11.96
CA LEU A 30 -1.84 4.30 -11.53
C LEU A 30 -3.17 3.70 -11.07
N ALA A 31 -4.20 4.52 -10.82
CA ALA A 31 -5.55 4.06 -10.51
C ALA A 31 -6.41 3.80 -11.76
N ASP A 32 -5.94 4.19 -12.96
CA ASP A 32 -6.65 3.95 -14.21
C ASP A 32 -6.83 2.44 -14.46
N PRO A 33 -8.07 1.94 -14.67
CA PRO A 33 -8.35 0.52 -14.93
C PRO A 33 -7.53 -0.08 -16.09
N LEU A 34 -7.23 0.72 -17.12
CA LEU A 34 -6.45 0.28 -18.29
C LEU A 34 -5.00 -0.04 -17.90
N LEU A 35 -4.44 0.77 -17.01
CA LEU A 35 -3.10 0.55 -16.48
C LEU A 35 -3.08 -0.51 -15.39
N GLN A 36 -4.11 -0.57 -14.55
CA GLN A 36 -4.19 -1.60 -13.50
C GLN A 36 -4.17 -3.01 -14.07
N ASN A 37 -4.84 -3.27 -15.20
CA ASN A 37 -4.79 -4.59 -15.83
C ASN A 37 -3.40 -4.96 -16.38
N ARG A 38 -2.63 -3.97 -16.85
CA ARG A 38 -1.25 -4.19 -17.34
C ARG A 38 -0.20 -4.19 -16.22
N LEU A 39 -0.49 -3.55 -15.09
CA LEU A 39 0.40 -3.41 -13.94
C LEU A 39 -0.06 -4.24 -12.73
N ALA A 40 -1.07 -5.10 -12.89
CA ALA A 40 -1.73 -5.86 -11.82
C ALA A 40 -0.74 -6.70 -10.99
N ASP A 41 0.33 -7.17 -11.64
CA ASP A 41 1.35 -7.99 -11.00
C ASP A 41 2.45 -7.19 -10.30
N THR A 42 2.41 -5.86 -10.37
CA THR A 42 3.37 -5.02 -9.65
C THR A 42 3.01 -4.92 -8.17
N LYS A 43 4.03 -4.91 -7.32
CA LYS A 43 3.88 -4.69 -5.87
C LYS A 43 3.09 -3.41 -5.56
N ALA A 44 3.32 -2.35 -6.34
CA ALA A 44 2.65 -1.06 -6.21
C ALA A 44 1.12 -1.16 -6.43
N ALA A 45 0.67 -1.89 -7.45
CA ALA A 45 -0.75 -2.07 -7.72
C ALA A 45 -1.45 -2.82 -6.57
N LYS A 46 -0.80 -3.86 -6.02
CA LYS A 46 -1.32 -4.62 -4.86
C LYS A 46 -1.42 -3.76 -3.61
N GLU A 47 -0.41 -2.93 -3.34
CA GLU A 47 -0.41 -1.97 -2.24
C GLU A 47 -1.54 -0.93 -2.41
N MET A 48 -1.68 -0.33 -3.59
CA MET A 48 -2.73 0.66 -3.87
C MET A 48 -4.13 0.08 -3.69
N LYS A 49 -4.37 -1.14 -4.18
CA LYS A 49 -5.66 -1.82 -4.01
C LYS A 49 -6.00 -2.03 -2.54
N ALA A 50 -5.06 -2.55 -1.74
CA ALA A 50 -5.26 -2.74 -0.31
C ALA A 50 -5.59 -1.43 0.43
N LEU A 51 -4.96 -0.32 0.04
CA LEU A 51 -5.25 0.99 0.60
C LEU A 51 -6.64 1.51 0.18
N GLN A 52 -7.03 1.31 -1.08
CA GLN A 52 -8.36 1.67 -1.58
C GLN A 52 -9.46 0.87 -0.87
N ASP A 53 -9.24 -0.42 -0.66
CA ASP A 53 -10.17 -1.30 0.06
C ASP A 53 -10.32 -0.86 1.52
N PHE A 54 -9.22 -0.49 2.20
CA PHE A 54 -9.27 0.10 3.54
C PHE A 54 -10.09 1.41 3.57
N GLN A 55 -9.88 2.31 2.61
CA GLN A 55 -10.65 3.55 2.53
C GLN A 55 -12.14 3.29 2.26
N ARG A 56 -12.45 2.34 1.38
CA ARG A 56 -13.84 1.93 1.11
C ARG A 56 -14.49 1.41 2.38
N MET A 57 -13.79 0.59 3.16
CA MET A 57 -14.27 0.05 4.43
C MET A 57 -14.52 1.16 5.45
N LEU A 58 -13.63 2.14 5.56
CA LEU A 58 -13.81 3.28 6.46
C LEU A 58 -15.06 4.11 6.10
N MET A 59 -15.41 4.23 4.81
CA MET A 59 -16.61 4.95 4.36
C MET A 59 -17.90 4.15 4.55
N GLN A 60 -17.86 2.83 4.32
CA GLN A 60 -19.04 1.96 4.37
C GLN A 60 -19.36 1.48 5.79
N ASP A 61 -18.32 1.13 6.56
CA ASP A 61 -18.44 0.60 7.91
C ASP A 61 -17.23 1.06 8.77
N PRO A 62 -17.33 2.24 9.39
CA PRO A 62 -16.24 2.80 10.19
C PRO A 62 -15.94 1.96 11.44
N SER A 63 -16.81 1.03 11.84
CA SER A 63 -16.60 0.15 12.99
C SER A 63 -15.65 -1.02 12.71
N ARG A 64 -15.28 -1.24 11.43
CA ARG A 64 -14.42 -2.35 11.01
C ARG A 64 -13.01 -1.92 10.59
N ALA A 65 -12.82 -0.66 10.21
CA ALA A 65 -11.53 -0.14 9.77
C ALA A 65 -10.90 0.76 10.84
N PHE A 66 -9.86 0.25 11.50
CA PHE A 66 -9.15 0.99 12.54
C PHE A 66 -7.74 1.38 12.11
N TYR A 67 -7.26 2.51 12.64
CA TYR A 67 -5.88 2.95 12.52
C TYR A 67 -5.35 3.43 13.87
N GLY A 68 -4.03 3.35 14.04
CA GLY A 68 -3.34 3.73 15.27
C GLY A 68 -3.04 2.54 16.20
N ARG A 69 -1.95 2.67 16.95
CA ARG A 69 -1.36 1.55 17.71
C ARG A 69 -2.31 0.95 18.76
N ARG A 70 -3.00 1.78 19.53
CA ARG A 70 -3.93 1.32 20.59
C ARG A 70 -5.09 0.49 20.03
N HIS A 71 -5.59 0.84 18.85
CA HIS A 71 -6.67 0.08 18.21
C HIS A 71 -6.16 -1.25 17.66
N ILE A 72 -4.95 -1.27 17.12
CA ILE A 72 -4.31 -2.51 16.65
C ILE A 72 -4.09 -3.48 17.81
N GLU A 73 -3.55 -3.01 18.95
CA GLU A 73 -3.33 -3.83 20.14
C GLU A 73 -4.65 -4.47 20.63
N ARG A 74 -5.73 -3.68 20.75
CA ARG A 74 -7.06 -4.21 21.08
C ARG A 74 -7.62 -5.19 20.05
N ALA A 75 -7.40 -4.93 18.76
CA ALA A 75 -7.89 -5.82 17.70
C ALA A 75 -7.13 -7.15 17.67
N ILE A 76 -5.84 -7.17 18.06
CA ILE A 76 -5.06 -8.39 18.27
C ILE A 76 -5.61 -9.18 19.45
N GLU A 77 -5.88 -8.51 20.58
CA GLU A 77 -6.48 -9.14 21.78
C GLU A 77 -7.85 -9.78 21.45
N ALA A 78 -8.67 -9.10 20.64
CA ALA A 78 -9.95 -9.61 20.19
C ALA A 78 -9.85 -10.61 19.01
N GLN A 79 -8.63 -10.90 18.53
CA GLN A 79 -8.37 -11.76 17.37
C GLN A 79 -9.15 -11.37 16.11
N ALA A 80 -9.41 -10.08 15.93
CA ALA A 80 -10.31 -9.53 14.90
C ALA A 80 -9.54 -8.79 13.79
N ILE A 81 -8.37 -9.30 13.38
CA ILE A 81 -7.55 -8.71 12.31
C ILE A 81 -7.50 -9.64 11.11
N GLU A 82 -8.18 -9.25 10.04
CA GLU A 82 -8.09 -9.92 8.75
C GLU A 82 -6.86 -9.46 7.96
N THR A 83 -6.65 -8.14 7.84
CA THR A 83 -5.53 -7.55 7.09
C THR A 83 -4.88 -6.41 7.87
N LEU A 84 -3.56 -6.49 8.08
CA LEU A 84 -2.74 -5.43 8.66
C LEU A 84 -1.96 -4.70 7.57
N LEU A 85 -2.12 -3.38 7.50
CA LEU A 85 -1.33 -2.50 6.63
C LEU A 85 -0.23 -1.80 7.46
N ILE A 86 1.04 -1.97 7.10
CA ILE A 86 2.16 -1.38 7.85
C ILE A 86 3.26 -0.83 6.92
N SER A 87 3.87 0.30 7.26
CA SER A 87 4.97 0.89 6.49
C SER A 87 6.32 0.28 6.87
N ASP A 88 7.16 -0.02 5.86
CA ASP A 88 8.51 -0.52 6.04
C ASP A 88 9.44 0.41 6.83
N ARG A 89 9.14 1.73 6.86
CA ARG A 89 9.88 2.73 7.62
C ARG A 89 9.88 2.44 9.12
N LEU A 90 8.80 1.84 9.63
CA LEU A 90 8.68 1.49 11.05
C LEU A 90 9.69 0.41 11.47
N PHE A 91 10.12 -0.44 10.54
CA PHE A 91 11.18 -1.42 10.79
C PHE A 91 12.59 -0.84 10.70
N ARG A 92 12.75 0.36 10.12
CA ARG A 92 14.02 1.08 10.02
C ARG A 92 14.12 2.24 11.02
N TYR A 93 13.20 2.30 11.97
CA TYR A 93 13.17 3.36 12.97
C TYR A 93 14.41 3.27 13.88
N LYS A 94 14.96 4.43 14.27
CA LYS A 94 16.22 4.50 15.05
C LYS A 94 16.09 3.87 16.44
N ASP A 95 14.90 4.00 17.04
CA ASP A 95 14.61 3.41 18.35
C ASP A 95 14.34 1.90 18.21
N VAL A 96 15.25 1.11 18.77
CA VAL A 96 15.20 -0.35 18.77
C VAL A 96 13.98 -0.87 19.53
N SER A 97 13.56 -0.19 20.60
CA SER A 97 12.43 -0.61 21.44
C SER A 97 11.12 -0.51 20.67
N ILE A 98 10.94 0.58 19.92
CA ILE A 98 9.78 0.79 19.06
C ILE A 98 9.77 -0.22 17.92
N ARG A 99 10.93 -0.45 17.29
CA ARG A 99 11.06 -1.46 16.22
C ARG A 99 10.66 -2.86 16.68
N LYS A 100 11.12 -3.29 17.86
CA LYS A 100 10.76 -4.61 18.43
C LYS A 100 9.25 -4.75 18.61
N LYS A 101 8.56 -3.72 19.11
CA LYS A 101 7.10 -3.72 19.29
C LYS A 101 6.34 -3.90 17.97
N TYR A 102 6.76 -3.22 16.90
CA TYR A 102 6.10 -3.39 15.59
C TYR A 102 6.37 -4.74 14.95
N ILE A 103 7.56 -5.32 15.16
CA ILE A 103 7.87 -6.69 14.73
C ILE A 103 6.96 -7.68 15.49
N GLU A 104 6.83 -7.52 16.80
CA GLU A 104 5.96 -8.36 17.63
C GLU A 104 4.49 -8.30 17.18
N ILE A 105 3.96 -7.10 16.89
CA ILE A 105 2.61 -6.90 16.33
C ILE A 105 2.43 -7.70 15.03
N VAL A 106 3.40 -7.61 14.12
CA VAL A 106 3.35 -8.32 12.83
C VAL A 106 3.38 -9.83 13.02
N ASP A 107 4.23 -10.32 13.93
CA ASP A 107 4.33 -11.74 14.23
C ASP A 107 3.04 -12.26 14.89
N GLN A 108 2.43 -11.49 15.79
CA GLN A 108 1.15 -11.81 16.41
C GLN A 108 0.03 -11.91 15.37
N VAL A 109 -0.10 -10.94 14.47
CA VAL A 109 -1.14 -10.97 13.42
C VAL A 109 -0.96 -12.19 12.51
N ARG A 110 0.28 -12.51 12.12
CA ARG A 110 0.57 -13.72 11.32
C ARG A 110 0.22 -15.01 12.05
N ARG A 111 0.50 -15.10 13.35
CA ARG A 111 0.14 -16.27 14.19
C ARG A 111 -1.37 -16.45 14.30
N LEU A 112 -2.12 -15.35 14.30
CA LEU A 112 -3.59 -15.37 14.32
C LEU A 112 -4.21 -15.66 12.94
N GLY A 113 -3.39 -15.79 11.88
CA GLY A 113 -3.85 -16.09 10.53
C GLY A 113 -4.23 -14.85 9.69
N GLY A 114 -3.95 -13.64 10.19
CA GLY A 114 -4.19 -12.41 9.45
C GLY A 114 -3.12 -12.15 8.37
N ASP A 115 -3.53 -11.52 7.26
CA ASP A 115 -2.63 -11.13 6.17
C ASP A 115 -1.89 -9.83 6.53
N VAL A 116 -0.57 -9.79 6.31
CA VAL A 116 0.25 -8.60 6.60
C VAL A 116 0.80 -8.03 5.31
N ARG A 117 0.38 -6.80 4.98
CA ARG A 117 0.82 -6.05 3.82
C ARG A 117 1.80 -4.96 4.24
N ILE A 118 3.06 -5.13 3.84
CA ILE A 118 4.13 -4.17 4.12
C ILE A 118 4.28 -3.21 2.93
N PHE A 119 4.02 -1.93 3.19
CA PHE A 119 4.10 -0.84 2.22
C PHE A 119 5.48 -0.22 2.21
N SER A 120 6.05 0.00 1.03
CA SER A 120 7.31 0.71 0.95
C SER A 120 7.12 2.22 1.05
N SER A 121 7.84 2.84 1.98
CA SER A 121 7.84 4.30 2.21
C SER A 121 8.37 5.13 1.03
N LEU A 122 9.07 4.50 0.09
CA LEU A 122 9.53 5.14 -1.16
C LEU A 122 8.43 5.24 -2.23
N HIS A 123 7.34 4.49 -2.08
CA HIS A 123 6.21 4.52 -3.02
C HIS A 123 5.24 5.63 -2.65
N VAL A 124 4.64 6.25 -3.67
CA VAL A 124 3.69 7.37 -3.52
C VAL A 124 2.53 7.01 -2.57
N SER A 125 2.20 5.71 -2.41
CA SER A 125 1.22 5.15 -1.47
C SER A 125 1.53 5.45 0.01
N GLY A 126 2.81 5.56 0.40
CA GLY A 126 3.25 5.77 1.78
C GLY A 126 3.23 7.23 2.25
N GLU A 127 3.16 8.20 1.33
CA GLU A 127 2.99 9.63 1.65
C GLU A 127 1.49 9.96 1.63
N ARG A 128 0.87 9.96 2.83
CA ARG A 128 -0.34 10.75 3.11
C ARG A 128 0.08 11.85 4.09
N LYS A 129 0.16 13.08 3.60
CA LYS A 129 0.02 14.26 4.46
C LYS A 129 -1.47 14.50 4.68
#